data_AF-A0A3E2U553-F1
#
_entry.id   AF-A0A3E2U553-F1
#
_cell.length_a   1.000
_cell.length_b   1.000
_cell.length_c   1.000
_cell.angle_alpha   90.00
_cell.angle_beta   90.00
_cell.angle_gamma   90.00
#
_symmetry.space_group_name_H-M   'P 1'
#
loop_
_entity.id
_entity.type
_entity.pdbx_description
1 polymer ?
#
loop_
_entity_poly.entity_id
_entity_poly.type
_entity_poly.pdbx_seq_one_letter_code
_entity_poly.pdbx_strand_id
1 'polypeptide(L)'
;MRRLVRLGPLVFRDPLLLCGALYLLLWFDASGFLRIGLCAAILHEMGHIFVYLLLFRRFPVIEVTMTGFCMRTWGQTLTRGQTFLLAAAGPGMNGLLAAIWTMRMEQCATIRGSAFLAANLLTGAFNLLPIPPLDGAQMLRCLLQSSPK
;
A
#
# COMPACT_ATOMS: atom_id res chain seq x y z
N MET A 1 0.38 12.59 -24.97
CA MET A 1 -0.82 11.73 -25.07
C MET A 1 -0.76 10.69 -23.97
N ARG A 2 -1.50 10.84 -22.85
CA ARG A 2 -1.48 9.86 -21.74
C ARG A 2 -2.36 8.67 -22.12
N ARG A 3 -1.77 7.47 -22.28
CA ARG A 3 -2.54 6.25 -22.59
C ARG A 3 -3.12 5.68 -21.30
N LEU A 4 -4.37 6.07 -21.00
CA LEU A 4 -5.17 5.42 -19.98
C LEU A 4 -5.57 4.03 -20.48
N VAL A 5 -5.03 2.98 -19.86
CA VAL A 5 -5.47 1.60 -20.11
C VAL A 5 -6.30 1.15 -18.92
N ARG A 6 -7.59 0.88 -19.15
CA ARG A 6 -8.52 0.38 -18.13
C ARG A 6 -8.71 -1.12 -18.32
N LEU A 7 -8.31 -1.90 -17.32
CA LEU A 7 -8.53 -3.34 -17.23
C LEU A 7 -9.44 -3.60 -16.03
N GLY A 8 -10.76 -3.55 -16.26
CA GLY A 8 -11.76 -3.70 -15.19
C GLY A 8 -11.62 -2.63 -14.09
N PRO A 9 -11.43 -3.02 -12.81
CA PRO A 9 -11.23 -2.08 -11.71
C PRO A 9 -9.82 -1.45 -11.69
N LEU A 10 -8.89 -1.89 -12.54
CA LEU A 10 -7.54 -1.32 -12.62
C LEU A 10 -7.46 -0.27 -13.72
N VAL A 11 -6.98 0.92 -13.38
CA VAL A 11 -6.75 2.02 -14.33
C VAL A 11 -5.26 2.34 -14.35
N PHE A 12 -4.58 2.03 -15.44
CA PHE A 12 -3.17 2.36 -15.62
C PHE A 12 -3.04 3.70 -16.33
N ARG A 13 -2.35 4.67 -15.72
CA ARG A 13 -2.09 5.98 -16.35
C ARG A 13 -0.95 5.93 -17.36
N ASP A 14 0.11 5.19 -17.04
CA ASP A 14 1.33 5.09 -17.86
C ASP A 14 1.89 3.63 -17.82
N PRO A 15 1.14 2.63 -18.32
CA PRO A 15 1.47 1.22 -18.13
C PRO A 15 2.81 0.83 -18.77
N LEU A 16 3.17 1.38 -19.93
CA LEU A 16 4.40 1.01 -20.63
C LEU A 16 5.66 1.47 -19.88
N LEU A 17 5.66 2.70 -19.37
CA LEU A 17 6.79 3.23 -18.62
C LEU A 17 6.92 2.54 -17.25
N LEU A 18 5.79 2.30 -16.57
CA LEU A 18 5.77 1.60 -15.29
C LEU A 18 6.26 0.16 -15.45
N CYS A 19 5.72 -0.59 -16.42
CA CYS A 19 6.15 -1.97 -16.68
C CYS A 19 7.61 -2.03 -17.16
N GLY A 20 8.05 -1.08 -17.99
CA GLY A 20 9.44 -1.01 -18.46
C GLY A 20 10.43 -0.72 -17.32
N ALA A 21 10.12 0.26 -16.46
CA ALA A 21 10.95 0.58 -15.30
C ALA A 21 10.99 -0.59 -14.31
N LEU A 22 9.84 -1.17 -13.97
CA LEU A 22 9.76 -2.34 -13.08
C LEU A 22 10.52 -3.54 -13.66
N TYR A 23 10.41 -3.79 -14.96
CA TYR A 23 11.14 -4.87 -15.62
C TYR A 23 12.65 -4.69 -15.49
N LEU A 24 13.17 -3.50 -15.79
CA LEU A 24 14.61 -3.20 -15.65
C LEU A 24 15.07 -3.32 -14.20
N LEU A 25 14.33 -2.73 -13.26
CA LEU A 25 14.65 -2.81 -11.83
C LEU A 25 14.65 -4.26 -11.31
N LEU A 26 13.68 -5.08 -11.73
CA LEU A 26 13.60 -6.50 -11.36
C LEU A 26 14.66 -7.37 -12.06
N TRP A 27 15.10 -6.96 -13.25
CA TRP A 27 16.20 -7.59 -13.98
C TRP A 27 17.55 -7.37 -13.27
N PHE A 28 17.78 -6.16 -12.75
CA PHE A 28 18.98 -5.83 -11.97
C PHE A 28 18.93 -6.32 -10.51
N ASP A 29 17.77 -6.73 -9.99
CA ASP A 29 17.64 -7.23 -8.62
C ASP A 29 18.16 -8.67 -8.46
N ALA A 30 19.49 -8.80 -8.36
CA ALA A 30 20.16 -10.05 -8.04
C ALA A 30 19.91 -10.52 -6.60
N SER A 31 19.56 -9.59 -5.69
CA SER A 31 19.36 -9.85 -4.26
C SER A 31 17.97 -10.45 -3.93
N GLY A 32 16.98 -10.21 -4.78
CA GLY A 32 15.58 -10.55 -4.53
C GLY A 32 14.88 -9.61 -3.53
N PHE A 33 15.58 -8.62 -2.98
CA PHE A 33 15.02 -7.68 -2.01
C PHE A 33 13.93 -6.80 -2.63
N LEU A 34 14.12 -6.36 -3.89
CA LEU A 34 13.12 -5.56 -4.58
C LEU A 34 11.84 -6.38 -4.83
N ARG A 35 11.96 -7.66 -5.16
CA ARG A 35 10.81 -8.57 -5.30
C ARG A 35 10.03 -8.68 -3.99
N ILE A 36 10.73 -8.86 -2.89
CA ILE A 36 10.14 -8.94 -1.55
C ILE A 36 9.48 -7.61 -1.17
N GLY A 37 10.12 -6.48 -1.46
CA GLY A 37 9.56 -5.14 -1.28
C GLY A 37 8.31 -4.90 -2.11
N LEU A 38 8.29 -5.34 -3.38
CA LEU A 38 7.12 -5.26 -4.24
C LEU A 38 5.98 -6.12 -3.68
N CYS A 39 6.29 -7.33 -3.18
CA CYS A 39 5.31 -8.16 -2.49
C CYS A 39 4.73 -7.45 -1.26
N ALA A 40 5.57 -6.79 -0.44
CA ALA A 40 5.12 -6.01 0.71
C ALA A 40 4.22 -4.84 0.28
N ALA A 41 4.56 -4.12 -0.79
CA ALA A 41 3.72 -3.06 -1.35
C ALA A 41 2.37 -3.59 -1.89
N ILE A 42 2.34 -4.77 -2.51
CA ILE A 42 1.09 -5.40 -2.94
C ILE A 42 0.24 -5.78 -1.73
N LEU A 43 0.84 -6.38 -0.70
CA LEU A 43 0.14 -6.75 0.53
C LEU A 43 -0.39 -5.52 1.28
N HIS A 44 0.35 -4.41 1.26
CA HIS A 44 -0.09 -3.11 1.76
C HIS A 44 -1.39 -2.67 1.07
N GLU A 45 -1.42 -2.65 -0.26
CA GLU A 45 -2.61 -2.29 -1.02
C GLU A 45 -3.76 -3.30 -0.82
N MET A 46 -3.45 -4.58 -0.61
CA MET A 46 -4.46 -5.58 -0.23
C MET A 46 -5.10 -5.25 1.11
N GLY A 47 -4.37 -4.68 2.06
CA GLY A 47 -4.91 -4.17 3.32
C GLY A 47 -5.99 -3.10 3.08
N HIS A 48 -5.67 -2.12 2.23
CA HIS A 48 -6.62 -1.09 1.80
C HIS A 48 -7.87 -1.68 1.14
N ILE A 49 -7.70 -2.61 0.19
CA ILE A 49 -8.81 -3.28 -0.51
C ILE A 49 -9.67 -4.07 0.48
N PHE A 50 -9.06 -4.79 1.41
CA PHE A 50 -9.76 -5.61 2.39
C PHE A 50 -10.66 -4.75 3.29
N VAL A 51 -10.13 -3.67 3.87
CA VAL A 51 -10.93 -2.75 4.69
C VAL A 51 -12.00 -2.05 3.86
N TYR A 52 -11.70 -1.65 2.63
CA TYR A 52 -12.70 -1.07 1.72
C TYR A 52 -13.85 -2.05 1.42
N LEU A 53 -13.52 -3.32 1.14
CA LEU A 53 -14.50 -4.38 0.93
C LEU A 53 -15.35 -4.65 2.17
N LEU A 54 -14.76 -4.61 3.37
CA LEU A 54 -15.50 -4.78 4.62
C LEU A 54 -16.48 -3.63 4.86
N LEU A 55 -16.06 -2.39 4.59
CA LEU A 55 -16.88 -1.19 4.80
C LEU A 55 -18.00 -1.03 3.76
N PHE A 56 -17.70 -1.27 2.48
CA PHE A 56 -18.61 -0.92 1.37
C PHE A 56 -19.13 -2.12 0.59
N ARG A 57 -18.63 -3.34 0.85
CA ARG A 57 -18.99 -4.58 0.13
C ARG A 57 -18.89 -4.46 -1.40
N ARG A 58 -18.02 -3.57 -1.88
CA ARG A 58 -17.79 -3.29 -3.30
C ARG A 58 -16.29 -3.21 -3.58
N PHE A 59 -15.89 -3.64 -4.77
CA PHE A 59 -14.50 -3.54 -5.20
C PHE A 59 -14.15 -2.09 -5.56
N PRO A 60 -13.06 -1.54 -4.98
CA PRO A 60 -12.61 -0.20 -5.34
C PRO A 60 -11.92 -0.22 -6.71
N VAL A 61 -11.90 0.94 -7.37
CA VAL A 61 -11.09 1.13 -8.58
C VAL A 61 -9.69 1.56 -8.16
N ILE A 62 -8.68 0.83 -8.60
CA ILE A 62 -7.28 1.07 -8.27
C ILE A 62 -6.61 1.75 -9.46
N GLU A 63 -6.16 2.98 -9.29
CA GLU A 63 -5.35 3.71 -10.26
C GLU A 63 -3.87 3.41 -10.04
N VAL A 64 -3.22 2.82 -11.03
CA VAL A 64 -1.79 2.55 -10.99
C VAL A 64 -1.05 3.70 -11.66
N THR A 65 -0.19 4.37 -10.91
CA THR A 65 0.62 5.51 -11.36
C THR A 65 2.10 5.25 -11.11
N MET A 66 2.97 6.04 -11.75
CA MET A 66 4.43 5.95 -11.55
C MET A 66 4.86 6.17 -10.09
N THR A 67 4.06 6.91 -9.33
CA THR A 67 4.33 7.21 -7.91
C THR A 67 3.70 6.19 -6.95
N GLY A 68 2.89 5.24 -7.44
CA GLY A 68 2.24 4.21 -6.61
C GLY A 68 0.82 3.86 -7.02
N PHE A 69 0.16 3.07 -6.17
CA PHE A 69 -1.24 2.69 -6.29
C PHE A 69 -2.11 3.73 -5.59
N CYS A 70 -3.17 4.19 -6.25
CA CYS A 70 -4.11 5.14 -5.70
C CYS A 70 -5.51 4.56 -5.80
N MET A 71 -6.15 4.33 -4.65
CA MET A 71 -7.52 3.86 -4.62
C MET A 71 -8.49 5.03 -4.86
N ARG A 72 -9.35 4.93 -5.87
CA ARG A 72 -10.49 5.84 -6.03
C ARG A 72 -11.71 5.31 -5.33
N THR A 73 -12.09 6.01 -4.27
CA THR A 73 -13.44 5.91 -3.71
C THR A 73 -14.40 6.63 -4.67
N TRP A 74 -15.47 5.95 -5.08
CA TRP A 74 -16.42 6.40 -6.12
C TRP A 74 -17.27 7.61 -5.70
N GLY A 75 -16.64 8.76 -5.40
CA GLY A 75 -17.35 9.95 -4.93
C GLY A 75 -18.11 9.74 -3.61
N GLN A 76 -17.82 8.67 -2.88
CA GLN A 76 -18.43 8.40 -1.59
C GLN A 76 -17.86 9.36 -0.55
N THR A 77 -18.74 10.06 0.15
CA THR A 77 -18.40 10.84 1.34
C THR A 77 -18.04 9.87 2.46
N LEU A 78 -16.76 9.49 2.52
CA LEU A 78 -16.24 8.71 3.63
C LEU A 78 -16.43 9.50 4.93
N THR A 79 -16.99 8.86 5.95
CA THR A 79 -16.97 9.45 7.29
C THR A 79 -15.51 9.53 7.76
N ARG A 80 -15.19 10.48 8.64
CA ARG A 80 -13.81 10.69 9.12
C ARG A 80 -13.18 9.41 9.67
N GLY A 81 -13.96 8.64 10.45
CA GLY A 81 -13.52 7.36 10.98
C GLY A 81 -13.26 6.31 9.89
N GLN A 82 -14.08 6.27 8.84
CA GLN A 82 -13.85 5.39 7.68
C GLN A 82 -12.60 5.81 6.89
N THR A 83 -12.36 7.10 6.69
CA THR A 83 -11.14 7.59 6.01
C THR A 83 -9.90 7.26 6.82
N PHE A 84 -9.93 7.46 8.14
CA PHE A 84 -8.84 7.08 9.02
C PHE A 84 -8.60 5.57 9.00
N LEU A 85 -9.65 4.77 9.13
CA LEU A 85 -9.55 3.30 9.11
C LEU A 85 -9.03 2.79 7.76
N LEU A 86 -9.49 3.38 6.66
CA LEU A 86 -9.02 3.05 5.33
C LEU A 86 -7.54 3.42 5.18
N ALA A 87 -7.13 4.64 5.54
CA ALA A 87 -5.72 5.03 5.49
C ALA A 87 -4.82 4.18 6.41
N ALA A 88 -5.32 3.77 7.57
CA ALA A 88 -4.58 2.89 8.49
C ALA A 88 -4.52 1.43 8.01
N ALA A 89 -5.34 1.03 7.03
CA ALA A 89 -5.47 -0.37 6.62
C ALA A 89 -4.19 -0.92 5.97
N GLY A 90 -3.57 -0.17 5.07
CA GLY A 90 -2.30 -0.55 4.44
C GLY A 90 -1.16 -0.68 5.44
N PRO A 91 -0.82 0.39 6.20
CA PRO A 91 0.20 0.31 7.25
C PRO A 91 -0.12 -0.76 8.31
N GLY A 92 -1.40 -0.94 8.65
CA GLY A 92 -1.86 -1.95 9.59
C GLY A 92 -1.63 -3.38 9.09
N MET A 93 -1.88 -3.65 7.80
CA MET A 93 -1.59 -4.94 7.17
C MET A 93 -0.09 -5.25 7.20
N ASN A 94 0.75 -4.27 6.85
CA ASN A 94 2.20 -4.42 6.92
C ASN A 94 2.68 -4.66 8.35
N GLY A 95 2.12 -3.93 9.32
CA GLY A 95 2.42 -4.12 10.74
C GLY A 95 2.01 -5.52 11.24
N LEU A 96 0.85 -6.01 10.84
CA LEU A 96 0.37 -7.35 11.17
C LEU A 96 1.29 -8.43 10.58
N LEU A 97 1.65 -8.31 9.30
CA LEU A 97 2.58 -9.23 8.65
C LEU A 97 3.96 -9.20 9.29
N ALA A 98 4.46 -8.01 9.64
CA ALA A 98 5.70 -7.87 10.38
C ALA A 98 5.63 -8.56 11.75
N ALA A 99 4.54 -8.41 12.50
CA ALA A 99 4.37 -9.08 13.78
C ALA A 99 4.36 -10.61 13.64
N ILE A 100 3.59 -11.14 12.68
CA ILE A 100 3.55 -12.58 12.38
C ILE A 100 4.94 -13.10 12.02
N TRP A 101 5.67 -12.38 11.18
CA TRP A 101 7.00 -12.81 10.74
C TRP A 101 8.05 -12.69 11.84
N THR A 102 7.91 -11.72 12.74
CA THR A 102 8.77 -11.60 13.94
C THR A 102 8.60 -12.83 14.83
N MET A 103 7.37 -13.24 15.12
CA MET A 103 7.10 -14.46 15.90
C MET A 103 7.62 -15.72 15.20
N ARG A 104 7.52 -15.79 13.87
CA ARG A 104 8.08 -16.91 13.08
C ARG A 104 9.61 -16.93 13.07
N MET A 105 10.26 -15.76 13.05
CA MET A 105 11.72 -15.64 13.08
C MET A 105 12.31 -16.12 14.40
N GLU A 106 11.61 -15.89 15.51
CA GLU A 106 11.99 -16.41 16.83
C GLU A 106 12.11 -17.95 16.83
N GLN A 107 11.31 -18.62 16.01
CA GLN A 107 11.30 -20.09 15.89
C GLN A 107 12.26 -20.63 14.82
N CYS A 108 12.47 -19.90 13.72
CA CYS A 108 13.33 -20.32 12.60
C CYS A 108 13.86 -19.10 11.83
N ALA A 109 15.07 -18.64 12.17
CA ALA A 109 15.70 -17.50 11.49
C ALA A 109 16.12 -17.87 10.04
N THR A 110 15.49 -17.22 9.06
CA THR A 110 15.83 -17.36 7.64
C THR A 110 16.11 -15.99 7.03
N ILE A 111 17.12 -15.90 6.16
CA ILE A 111 17.55 -14.65 5.50
C ILE A 111 16.40 -14.01 4.70
N ARG A 112 15.58 -14.84 4.03
CA ARG A 112 14.42 -14.35 3.28
C ARG A 112 13.31 -13.86 4.20
N GLY A 113 13.16 -14.47 5.38
CA GLY A 113 12.16 -14.05 6.35
C GLY A 113 12.51 -12.72 7.01
N SER A 114 13.77 -12.49 7.36
CA SER A 114 14.20 -11.20 7.89
C SER A 114 14.09 -10.09 6.84
N ALA A 115 14.39 -10.40 5.57
CA ALA A 115 14.16 -9.47 4.46
C ALA A 115 12.67 -9.14 4.27
N PHE A 116 11.77 -10.12 4.38
CA PHE A 116 10.32 -9.89 4.29
C PHE A 116 9.79 -9.06 5.48
N LEU A 117 10.26 -9.36 6.68
CA LEU A 117 9.97 -8.55 7.87
C LEU A 117 10.42 -7.09 7.67
N ALA A 118 11.67 -6.88 7.29
CA ALA A 118 12.22 -5.56 7.04
C ALA A 118 11.46 -4.83 5.93
N ALA A 119 11.10 -5.50 4.84
CA ALA A 119 10.33 -4.93 3.75
C ALA A 119 8.94 -4.45 4.22
N ASN A 120 8.21 -5.26 5.00
CA ASN A 120 6.91 -4.86 5.54
C ASN A 120 7.04 -3.70 6.54
N LEU A 121 8.02 -3.75 7.46
CA LEU A 121 8.26 -2.68 8.41
C LEU A 121 8.62 -1.37 7.72
N LEU A 122 9.56 -1.39 6.77
CA LEU A 122 9.95 -0.22 6.00
C LEU A 122 8.76 0.32 5.22
N THR A 123 8.06 -0.52 4.45
CA THR A 123 6.91 -0.08 3.64
C THR A 123 5.80 0.50 4.50
N GLY A 124 5.48 -0.13 5.64
CA GLY A 124 4.48 0.38 6.59
C GLY A 124 4.91 1.68 7.25
N ALA A 125 6.15 1.77 7.74
CA ALA A 125 6.68 2.96 8.40
C ALA A 125 6.78 4.15 7.45
N PHE A 126 7.25 3.93 6.21
CA PHE A 126 7.27 4.97 5.18
C PHE A 126 5.86 5.48 4.91
N ASN A 127 4.87 4.59 4.72
CA ASN A 127 3.49 5.01 4.47
C ASN A 127 2.82 5.67 5.68
N LEU A 128 3.34 5.51 6.90
CA LEU A 128 2.84 6.19 8.10
C LEU A 128 3.39 7.62 8.26
N LEU A 129 4.38 8.02 7.45
CA LEU A 129 4.91 9.38 7.51
C LEU A 129 3.83 10.41 7.15
N PRO A 130 3.78 11.57 7.84
CA PRO A 130 2.78 12.60 7.63
C PRO A 130 3.08 13.48 6.39
N ILE A 131 3.50 12.86 5.28
CA ILE A 131 3.92 13.54 4.04
C ILE A 131 2.96 13.13 2.92
N PRO A 132 2.18 14.05 2.32
CA PRO A 132 1.36 13.71 1.16
C PRO A 132 2.23 13.20 0.00
N PRO A 133 1.81 12.16 -0.75
CA PRO A 133 0.49 11.50 -0.78
C PRO A 133 0.32 10.29 0.17
N LEU A 134 1.22 10.07 1.14
CA LEU A 134 1.25 8.87 1.98
C LEU A 134 0.03 8.74 2.91
N ASP A 135 -0.25 7.51 3.35
CA ASP A 135 -1.40 7.18 4.21
C ASP A 135 -1.40 7.95 5.54
N GLY A 136 -0.22 8.13 6.14
CA GLY A 136 -0.02 8.88 7.37
C GLY A 136 -0.46 10.34 7.27
N ALA A 137 -0.31 10.96 6.10
CA ALA A 137 -0.83 12.31 5.86
C ALA A 137 -2.36 12.34 5.88
N GLN A 138 -3.03 11.29 5.38
CA GLN A 138 -4.49 11.18 5.41
C GLN A 138 -5.00 10.91 6.83
N MET A 139 -4.32 10.02 7.57
CA MET A 139 -4.60 9.76 8.98
C MET A 139 -4.46 11.04 9.82
N LEU A 140 -3.36 11.77 9.65
CA LEU A 140 -3.11 13.02 10.36
C LEU A 140 -4.15 14.09 10.01
N ARG A 141 -4.54 14.23 8.74
CA ARG A 141 -5.62 15.15 8.33
C ARG A 141 -6.94 14.83 9.02
N CYS A 142 -7.29 13.54 9.16
CA CYS A 142 -8.50 13.12 9.87
C CYS A 142 -8.43 13.48 11.36
N LEU A 143 -7.27 13.32 11.98
CA LEU A 143 -7.04 13.68 13.38
C LEU A 143 -7.04 15.20 13.60
N LEU A 144 -6.38 15.99 12.75
CA LEU A 144 -6.33 17.45 12.91
C LEU A 144 -7.69 18.11 12.67
N GLN A 145 -8.53 17.53 11.80
CA GLN A 145 -9.92 17.97 11.63
C GLN A 145 -10.82 17.63 12.84
N SER A 146 -10.32 16.88 13.83
CA SER A 146 -11.02 16.59 15.09
C SER A 146 -10.86 17.66 16.16
N SER A 147 -10.06 18.72 15.92
CA SER A 147 -9.95 19.85 16.83
C SER A 147 -10.91 20.97 16.39
N PRO A 148 -12.15 21.05 16.90
CA PRO A 148 -12.82 22.34 16.97
C PRO A 148 -11.97 23.24 17.87
N LYS A 149 -11.83 24.51 17.48
CA LYS A 149 -11.40 25.58 18.39
C LYS A 149 -12.36 25.69 19.56
#